data_AF-A0A839QN00-F1
#
_entry.id   AF-A0A839QN00-F1
#
_cell.length_a   1.000
_cell.length_b   1.000
_cell.length_c   1.000
_cell.angle_alpha   90.00
_cell.angle_beta   90.00
_cell.angle_gamma   90.00
#
_symmetry.space_group_name_H-M   'P 1'
#
loop_
_entity.id
_entity.type
_entity.pdbx_description
1 polymer ?
#
loop_
_entity_poly.entity_id
_entity_poly.type
_entity_poly.pdbx_seq_one_letter_code
_entity_poly.pdbx_strand_id
1 'polypeptide(L)'
;MAILIPSAIVSVLGGVSASMGFGLAMGLGMAVTPVSRPRQAALLVVLGAALGGLASWAGSTPWAIAVLIFVSAVLFALTNQRSAGLLSLTPIIVILFGPGPIDLSWWAAVLWILGGGVVGALITRLLKFQAPALPVEKRTAWEHGIAVGILCAGIMFWSLAFDIPHGYWIAVTVLMALRPLPNQRRETLNGRLIGTFLGAIIALLAVLFLPVWGAIIVAVLCLFFLVWYSMGGAYLMQALALTPMLLIFASLGDIERGFELTIERVVFTVIGIVAAVLIALVLRHWESRREAASD
;
A
#
# COMPACT_ATOMS: atom_id res chain seq x y z
N MET A 1 4.92 19.05 -6.60
CA MET A 1 4.61 19.39 -8.01
C MET A 1 5.29 18.43 -9.00
N ALA A 2 6.62 18.22 -8.98
CA ALA A 2 7.32 17.41 -9.99
C ALA A 2 6.94 15.90 -10.07
N ILE A 3 6.45 15.30 -8.98
CA ILE A 3 6.13 13.86 -8.92
C ILE A 3 4.78 13.54 -9.59
N LEU A 4 3.86 14.50 -9.70
CA LEU A 4 2.50 14.27 -10.22
C LEU A 4 2.39 14.42 -11.74
N ILE A 5 3.30 15.18 -12.35
CA ILE A 5 3.28 15.46 -13.80
C ILE A 5 3.37 14.15 -14.61
N PRO A 6 4.26 13.20 -14.28
CA PRO A 6 4.32 11.92 -14.99
C PRO A 6 3.02 11.13 -14.89
N SER A 7 2.43 11.00 -13.70
CA SER A 7 1.17 10.25 -13.53
C SER A 7 -0.02 10.92 -14.23
N ALA A 8 -0.07 12.25 -14.28
CA ALA A 8 -1.11 12.98 -15.00
C ALA A 8 -1.01 12.75 -16.51
N ILE A 9 0.19 12.74 -17.08
CA ILE A 9 0.43 12.41 -18.49
C ILE A 9 -0.01 10.98 -18.79
N VAL A 10 0.35 10.03 -17.92
CA VAL A 10 -0.09 8.63 -18.06
C VAL A 10 -1.61 8.50 -18.00
N SER A 11 -2.28 9.33 -17.19
CA SER A 11 -3.75 9.32 -17.13
C SER A 11 -4.40 9.72 -18.45
N VAL A 12 -3.77 10.62 -19.22
CA VAL A 12 -4.24 11.02 -20.55
C VAL A 12 -3.98 9.94 -21.59
N LEU A 13 -2.85 9.23 -21.48
CA LEU A 13 -2.41 8.24 -22.48
C LEU A 13 -3.02 6.85 -22.28
N GLY A 14 -3.18 6.41 -21.03
CA GLY A 14 -3.59 5.04 -20.68
C GLY A 14 -4.80 4.96 -19.74
N GLY A 15 -5.43 6.09 -19.42
CA GLY A 15 -6.56 6.16 -18.52
C GLY A 15 -6.18 6.10 -17.03
N VAL A 16 -7.21 6.11 -16.17
CA VAL A 16 -7.05 6.22 -14.70
C VAL A 16 -6.38 4.98 -14.11
N SER A 17 -6.71 3.77 -14.58
CA SER A 17 -6.07 2.53 -14.11
C SER A 17 -4.56 2.52 -14.41
N ALA A 18 -4.15 2.98 -15.59
CA ALA A 18 -2.74 3.09 -15.96
C ALA A 18 -2.00 4.10 -15.08
N SER A 19 -2.60 5.25 -14.77
CA SER A 19 -1.96 6.27 -13.93
C SER A 19 -1.80 5.82 -12.48
N MET A 20 -2.79 5.09 -11.94
CA MET A 20 -2.71 4.47 -10.61
C MET A 20 -1.60 3.43 -10.54
N GLY A 21 -1.56 2.52 -11.53
CA GLY A 21 -0.53 1.48 -11.62
C GLY A 21 0.88 2.07 -11.76
N PHE A 22 1.03 3.06 -12.63
CA PHE A 22 2.28 3.79 -12.82
C PHE A 22 2.72 4.54 -11.55
N GLY A 23 1.79 5.20 -10.86
CA GLY A 23 2.07 5.94 -9.62
C GLY A 23 2.59 5.05 -8.50
N LEU A 24 1.98 3.87 -8.30
CA LEU A 24 2.43 2.88 -7.33
C LEU A 24 3.82 2.36 -7.66
N ALA A 25 4.08 2.07 -8.93
CA ALA A 25 5.37 1.59 -9.39
C ALA A 25 6.47 2.65 -9.31
N MET A 26 6.12 3.93 -9.53
CA MET A 26 7.02 5.05 -9.28
C MET A 26 7.39 5.15 -7.80
N GLY A 27 6.43 4.96 -6.89
CA GLY A 27 6.70 4.83 -5.45
C GLY A 27 7.66 3.67 -5.13
N LEU A 28 7.48 2.50 -5.77
CA LEU A 28 8.40 1.37 -5.63
C LEU A 28 9.81 1.73 -6.12
N GLY A 29 9.94 2.36 -7.29
CA GLY A 29 11.21 2.84 -7.84
C GLY A 29 11.92 3.82 -6.90
N MET A 30 11.17 4.74 -6.30
CA MET A 30 11.69 5.69 -5.31
C MET A 30 12.13 5.02 -4.00
N ALA A 31 11.48 3.93 -3.60
CA ALA A 31 11.85 3.19 -2.39
C ALA A 31 13.14 2.37 -2.56
N VAL A 32 13.35 1.75 -3.73
CA VAL A 32 14.50 0.85 -3.94
C VAL A 32 15.78 1.56 -4.35
N THR A 33 15.67 2.66 -5.10
CA THR A 33 16.81 3.33 -5.75
C THR A 33 17.82 3.95 -4.77
N PRO A 34 17.43 4.60 -3.66
CA PRO A 34 18.39 5.22 -2.75
C PRO A 34 19.28 4.22 -2.00
N VAL A 35 18.78 3.00 -1.81
CA VAL A 35 19.37 2.02 -0.87
C VAL A 35 19.97 0.81 -1.59
N SER A 36 19.71 0.66 -2.89
CA SER A 36 20.17 -0.49 -3.69
C SER A 36 21.10 -0.07 -4.81
N ARG A 37 21.98 -0.99 -5.23
CA ARG A 37 22.77 -0.79 -6.46
C ARG A 37 21.83 -0.69 -7.68
N PRO A 38 22.21 0.04 -8.75
CA PRO A 38 21.36 0.19 -9.95
C PRO A 38 20.81 -1.11 -10.52
N ARG A 39 21.64 -2.16 -10.61
CA ARG A 39 21.22 -3.49 -11.09
C ARG A 39 20.20 -4.15 -10.16
N GLN A 40 20.36 -3.98 -8.85
CA GLN A 40 19.44 -4.55 -7.86
C GLN A 40 18.11 -3.79 -7.87
N ALA A 41 18.13 -2.46 -7.92
CA ALA A 41 16.92 -1.66 -8.05
C ALA A 41 16.12 -2.05 -9.30
N ALA A 42 16.79 -2.21 -10.44
CA ALA A 42 16.15 -2.69 -11.67
C ALA A 42 15.53 -4.09 -11.49
N LEU A 43 16.24 -5.02 -10.87
CA LEU A 43 15.73 -6.37 -10.61
C LEU A 43 14.50 -6.35 -9.69
N LEU A 44 14.49 -5.51 -8.65
CA LEU A 44 13.35 -5.36 -7.75
C LEU A 44 12.12 -4.76 -8.45
N VAL A 45 12.32 -3.78 -9.34
CA VAL A 45 11.25 -3.22 -10.18
C VAL A 45 10.71 -4.28 -11.14
N VAL A 46 11.58 -5.08 -11.78
CA VAL A 46 11.17 -6.17 -12.68
C VAL A 46 10.38 -7.24 -11.92
N LEU A 47 10.80 -7.60 -10.69
CA LEU A 47 10.03 -8.52 -9.85
C LEU A 47 8.65 -7.95 -9.49
N GLY A 48 8.57 -6.66 -9.16
CA GLY A 48 7.30 -5.97 -8.95
C GLY A 48 6.39 -5.99 -10.17
N ALA A 49 6.96 -5.77 -11.37
CA ALA A 49 6.24 -5.81 -12.64
C ALA A 49 5.75 -7.23 -12.96
N ALA A 50 6.58 -8.25 -12.75
CA ALA A 50 6.20 -9.64 -12.95
C ALA A 50 5.03 -10.04 -12.02
N LEU A 51 5.11 -9.69 -10.74
CA LEU A 51 4.05 -9.97 -9.77
C LEU A 51 2.75 -9.19 -10.09
N GLY A 52 2.84 -7.93 -10.49
CA GLY A 52 1.68 -7.14 -10.92
C GLY A 52 1.03 -7.68 -12.19
N GLY A 53 1.84 -8.09 -13.18
CA GLY A 53 1.35 -8.74 -14.40
C GLY A 53 0.68 -10.08 -14.12
N LEU A 54 1.27 -10.91 -13.25
CA LEU A 54 0.67 -12.17 -12.81
C LEU A 54 -0.62 -11.94 -12.01
N ALA A 55 -0.68 -10.91 -11.18
CA ALA A 55 -1.89 -10.56 -10.43
C ALA A 55 -3.02 -10.12 -11.37
N SER A 56 -2.71 -9.25 -12.35
CA SER A 56 -3.65 -8.84 -13.39
C SER A 56 -4.13 -10.01 -14.25
N TRP A 57 -3.25 -10.96 -14.57
CA TRP A 57 -3.65 -12.19 -15.25
C TRP A 57 -4.53 -13.11 -14.38
N ALA A 58 -4.25 -13.20 -13.08
CA ALA A 58 -5.01 -13.99 -12.14
C ALA A 58 -6.41 -13.39 -11.84
N GLY A 59 -6.59 -12.09 -12.03
CA GLY A 59 -7.85 -11.38 -11.78
C GLY A 59 -8.33 -11.56 -10.34
N SER A 60 -9.57 -12.02 -10.19
CA SER A 60 -10.22 -12.27 -8.89
C SER A 60 -10.09 -13.71 -8.38
N THR A 61 -9.25 -14.55 -8.98
CA THR A 61 -9.12 -15.96 -8.54
C THR A 61 -8.52 -16.06 -7.12
N PRO A 62 -9.28 -16.59 -6.12
CA PRO A 62 -8.89 -16.46 -4.71
C PRO A 62 -7.54 -17.11 -4.37
N TRP A 63 -7.33 -18.34 -4.87
CA TRP A 63 -6.12 -19.11 -4.57
C TRP A 63 -4.88 -18.52 -5.24
N ALA A 64 -5.00 -18.00 -6.46
CA ALA A 64 -3.85 -17.46 -7.18
C ALA A 64 -3.37 -16.16 -6.54
N ILE A 65 -4.31 -15.28 -6.14
CA ILE A 65 -3.98 -14.04 -5.42
C ILE A 65 -3.37 -14.35 -4.05
N ALA A 66 -3.93 -15.32 -3.31
CA ALA A 66 -3.37 -15.73 -2.02
C ALA A 66 -1.91 -16.22 -2.15
N VAL A 67 -1.63 -17.05 -3.16
CA VAL A 67 -0.26 -17.53 -3.45
C VAL A 67 0.66 -16.38 -3.84
N LEU A 68 0.23 -15.49 -4.73
CA LEU A 68 1.03 -14.33 -5.16
C LEU A 68 1.36 -13.40 -3.99
N ILE A 69 0.41 -13.18 -3.07
CA ILE A 69 0.62 -12.38 -1.86
C ILE A 69 1.63 -13.06 -0.95
N PHE A 70 1.47 -14.36 -0.70
CA PHE A 70 2.43 -15.10 0.13
C PHE A 70 3.84 -15.05 -0.46
N VAL A 71 3.98 -15.28 -1.77
CA VAL A 71 5.27 -15.18 -2.49
C VAL A 71 5.84 -13.77 -2.38
N SER A 72 5.02 -12.74 -2.57
CA SER A 72 5.47 -11.34 -2.45
C SER A 72 5.94 -11.00 -1.03
N ALA A 73 5.29 -11.54 0.01
CA ALA A 73 5.66 -11.34 1.40
C ALA A 73 6.96 -12.09 1.78
N VAL A 74 7.20 -13.26 1.19
CA VAL A 74 8.47 -13.99 1.32
C VAL A 74 9.61 -13.23 0.65
N LEU A 75 9.39 -12.69 -0.56
CA LEU A 75 10.38 -11.82 -1.22
C LEU A 75 10.63 -10.54 -0.42
N PHE A 76 9.60 -10.01 0.24
CA PHE A 76 9.71 -8.89 1.17
C PHE A 76 10.59 -9.25 2.39
N ALA A 77 10.46 -10.44 2.98
CA ALA A 77 11.36 -10.92 4.04
C ALA A 77 12.83 -10.94 3.62
N LEU A 78 13.11 -11.44 2.40
CA LEU A 78 14.48 -11.52 1.87
C LEU A 78 15.11 -10.14 1.68
N THR A 79 14.33 -9.18 1.17
CA THR A 79 14.82 -7.83 0.88
C THR A 79 14.97 -6.97 2.13
N ASN A 80 14.11 -7.14 3.14
CA ASN A 80 14.22 -6.45 4.43
C ASN A 80 15.53 -6.72 5.17
N GLN A 81 16.21 -7.84 4.89
CA GLN A 81 17.53 -8.14 5.46
C GLN A 81 18.61 -7.14 5.03
N ARG A 82 18.42 -6.45 3.89
CA ARG A 82 19.36 -5.44 3.39
C ARG A 82 18.94 -4.04 3.83
N SER A 83 17.66 -3.73 3.68
CA SER A 83 17.08 -2.51 4.20
C SER A 83 15.57 -2.70 4.33
N ALA A 84 15.02 -2.27 5.47
CA ALA A 84 13.60 -2.25 5.70
C ALA A 84 12.88 -1.47 4.59
N GLY A 85 11.83 -2.08 4.03
CA GLY A 85 10.89 -1.39 3.13
C GLY A 85 11.18 -1.51 1.64
N LEU A 86 12.26 -2.17 1.22
CA LEU A 86 12.67 -2.29 -0.20
C LEU A 86 11.57 -2.83 -1.13
N LEU A 87 10.79 -3.83 -0.72
CA LEU A 87 9.63 -4.34 -1.48
C LEU A 87 8.30 -4.15 -0.75
N SER A 88 8.19 -3.15 0.14
CA SER A 88 6.98 -2.96 0.96
C SER A 88 5.72 -2.69 0.13
N LEU A 89 5.86 -2.19 -1.10
CA LEU A 89 4.75 -1.92 -1.99
C LEU A 89 4.37 -3.10 -2.89
N THR A 90 5.17 -4.15 -2.97
CA THR A 90 4.95 -5.27 -3.89
C THR A 90 3.69 -6.09 -3.55
N PRO A 91 3.42 -6.47 -2.29
CA PRO A 91 2.15 -7.13 -1.95
C PRO A 91 0.94 -6.23 -2.23
N ILE A 92 1.09 -4.90 -2.08
CA ILE A 92 0.05 -3.93 -2.40
C ILE A 92 -0.18 -3.87 -3.92
N ILE A 93 0.88 -3.94 -4.74
CA ILE A 93 0.76 -4.06 -6.20
C ILE A 93 -0.04 -5.32 -6.57
N VAL A 94 0.24 -6.48 -5.97
CA VAL A 94 -0.53 -7.71 -6.22
C VAL A 94 -2.01 -7.51 -5.90
N ILE A 95 -2.32 -6.89 -4.77
CA ILE A 95 -3.71 -6.61 -4.39
C ILE A 95 -4.38 -5.65 -5.38
N LEU A 96 -3.71 -4.57 -5.75
CA LEU A 96 -4.35 -3.51 -6.54
C LEU A 96 -4.53 -3.86 -8.01
N PHE A 97 -3.62 -4.66 -8.59
CA PHE A 97 -3.69 -5.13 -9.98
C PHE A 97 -4.47 -6.43 -10.16
N GLY A 98 -4.66 -7.23 -9.10
CA GLY A 98 -5.50 -8.43 -9.17
C GLY A 98 -6.95 -8.09 -8.84
N PRO A 99 -7.39 -8.24 -7.57
CA PRO A 99 -8.77 -7.98 -7.16
C PRO A 99 -9.11 -6.50 -6.93
N GLY A 100 -8.12 -5.62 -7.02
CA GLY A 100 -8.28 -4.19 -6.79
C GLY A 100 -8.86 -3.45 -8.01
N PRO A 101 -8.89 -2.12 -7.94
CA PRO A 101 -9.55 -1.28 -8.94
C PRO A 101 -8.74 -1.11 -10.24
N ILE A 102 -7.51 -1.63 -10.33
CA ILE A 102 -6.65 -1.44 -11.50
C ILE A 102 -6.95 -2.53 -12.51
N ASP A 103 -7.92 -2.25 -13.37
CA ASP A 103 -8.24 -3.11 -14.50
C ASP A 103 -7.33 -2.80 -15.70
N LEU A 104 -6.30 -3.61 -15.86
CA LEU A 104 -5.34 -3.56 -16.96
C LEU A 104 -5.06 -4.99 -17.42
N SER A 105 -4.74 -5.16 -18.70
CA SER A 105 -4.19 -6.42 -19.19
C SER A 105 -2.81 -6.68 -18.58
N TRP A 106 -2.42 -7.96 -18.46
CA TRP A 106 -1.17 -8.35 -17.81
C TRP A 106 0.07 -7.67 -18.43
N TRP A 107 0.08 -7.51 -19.75
CA TRP A 107 1.19 -6.88 -20.47
C TRP A 107 1.21 -5.36 -20.24
N ALA A 108 0.04 -4.71 -20.20
CA ALA A 108 -0.06 -3.29 -19.92
C ALA A 108 0.33 -2.99 -18.47
N ALA A 109 -0.06 -3.87 -17.53
CA ALA A 109 0.37 -3.80 -16.15
C ALA A 109 1.89 -3.86 -16.03
N VAL A 110 2.54 -4.83 -16.70
CA VAL A 110 4.00 -4.93 -16.73
C VAL A 110 4.64 -3.66 -17.29
N LEU A 111 4.15 -3.16 -18.43
CA LEU A 111 4.71 -1.96 -19.07
C LEU A 111 4.61 -0.72 -18.16
N TRP A 112 3.43 -0.47 -17.58
CA TRP A 112 3.22 0.70 -16.72
C TRP A 112 3.99 0.59 -15.40
N ILE A 113 4.15 -0.62 -14.85
CA ILE A 113 4.97 -0.83 -13.66
C ILE A 113 6.45 -0.60 -13.96
N LEU A 114 6.97 -1.12 -15.08
CA LEU A 114 8.35 -0.87 -15.49
C LEU A 114 8.60 0.62 -15.74
N GLY A 115 7.69 1.28 -16.47
CA GLY A 115 7.76 2.72 -16.73
C GLY A 115 7.75 3.54 -15.45
N GLY A 116 6.83 3.25 -14.53
CA GLY A 116 6.74 3.91 -13.23
C GLY A 116 8.03 3.73 -12.42
N GLY A 117 8.53 2.50 -12.32
CA GLY A 117 9.77 2.20 -11.59
C GLY A 117 11.00 2.93 -12.16
N VAL A 118 11.12 3.05 -13.49
CA VAL A 118 12.20 3.81 -14.14
C VAL A 118 12.08 5.30 -13.82
N VAL A 119 10.87 5.87 -13.91
CA VAL A 119 10.65 7.29 -13.58
C VAL A 119 10.91 7.57 -12.11
N GLY A 120 10.47 6.70 -11.21
CA GLY A 120 10.78 6.79 -9.77
C GLY A 120 12.28 6.76 -9.49
N ALA A 121 13.01 5.87 -10.16
CA ALA A 121 14.47 5.82 -10.05
C ALA A 121 15.15 7.10 -10.58
N LEU A 122 14.65 7.65 -11.68
CA LEU A 122 15.17 8.88 -12.28
C LEU A 122 14.91 10.10 -11.38
N ILE A 123 13.68 10.24 -10.86
CA ILE A 123 13.31 11.29 -9.89
C ILE A 123 14.23 11.22 -8.66
N THR A 124 14.44 10.03 -8.12
CA THR A 124 15.31 9.83 -6.95
C THR A 124 16.73 10.31 -7.20
N ARG A 125 17.28 9.98 -8.38
CA ARG A 125 18.63 10.42 -8.78
C ARG A 125 18.71 11.92 -8.99
N LEU A 126 17.70 12.52 -9.63
CA LEU A 126 17.64 13.96 -9.85
C LEU A 126 17.54 14.74 -8.54
N LEU A 127 16.72 14.25 -7.59
CA LEU A 127 16.54 14.88 -6.28
C LEU A 127 17.66 14.54 -5.28
N LYS A 128 18.64 13.71 -5.67
CA LYS A 128 19.73 13.23 -4.81
C LYS A 128 19.23 12.71 -3.45
N PHE A 129 18.06 12.08 -3.44
CA PHE A 129 17.45 11.58 -2.22
C PHE A 129 18.29 10.42 -1.68
N GLN A 130 18.70 10.53 -0.42
CA GLN A 130 19.44 9.50 0.29
C GLN A 130 18.56 8.96 1.42
N ALA A 131 18.49 7.64 1.55
CA ALA A 131 17.81 6.99 2.65
C ALA A 131 18.80 6.09 3.40
N PRO A 132 18.82 6.14 4.73
CA PRO A 132 19.67 5.26 5.52
C PRO A 132 19.22 3.80 5.35
N ALA A 133 20.17 2.90 5.15
CA ALA A 133 19.90 1.47 5.15
C ALA A 133 19.62 1.01 6.59
N LEU A 134 18.44 0.45 6.83
CA LEU A 134 18.06 -0.12 8.12
C LEU A 134 17.85 -1.63 7.95
N PRO A 135 18.93 -2.43 7.93
CA PRO A 135 18.82 -3.87 7.77
C PRO A 135 18.09 -4.48 8.96
N VAL A 136 17.19 -5.42 8.68
CA VAL A 136 16.48 -6.20 9.69
C VAL A 136 17.22 -7.51 9.90
N GLU A 137 17.29 -7.99 11.14
CA GLU A 137 17.88 -9.30 11.44
C GLU A 137 17.19 -10.39 10.60
N LYS A 138 18.00 -11.31 10.05
CA LYS A 138 17.53 -12.38 9.16
C LYS A 138 16.32 -13.13 9.72
N ARG A 139 16.37 -13.49 11.01
CA ARG A 139 15.33 -14.26 11.67
C ARG A 139 14.03 -13.45 11.80
N THR A 140 14.11 -12.24 12.34
CA THR A 140 12.97 -11.32 12.46
C THR A 140 12.34 -11.01 11.10
N ALA A 141 13.16 -10.83 10.05
CA ALA A 141 12.66 -10.57 8.71
C ALA A 141 11.84 -11.75 8.15
N TRP A 142 12.31 -12.98 8.35
CA TRP A 142 11.58 -14.19 7.95
C TRP A 142 10.31 -14.40 8.75
N GLU A 143 10.37 -14.29 10.07
CA GLU A 143 9.20 -14.47 10.94
C GLU A 143 8.11 -13.46 10.62
N HIS A 144 8.50 -12.19 10.45
CA HIS A 144 7.61 -11.14 10.02
C HIS A 144 7.01 -11.40 8.64
N GLY A 145 7.82 -11.71 7.62
CA GLY A 145 7.31 -11.89 6.26
C GLY A 145 6.44 -13.14 6.09
N ILE A 146 6.75 -14.23 6.81
CA ILE A 146 5.89 -15.43 6.84
C ILE A 146 4.56 -15.11 7.53
N ALA A 147 4.59 -14.48 8.71
CA ALA A 147 3.37 -14.16 9.45
C ALA A 147 2.46 -13.18 8.68
N VAL A 148 3.05 -12.12 8.10
CA VAL A 148 2.32 -11.17 7.24
C VAL A 148 1.80 -11.86 5.98
N GLY A 149 2.62 -12.71 5.36
CA GLY A 149 2.26 -13.44 4.15
C GLY A 149 1.07 -14.36 4.38
N ILE A 150 1.09 -15.18 5.43
CA ILE A 150 -0.02 -16.08 5.79
C ILE A 150 -1.27 -15.27 6.11
N LEU A 151 -1.17 -14.24 6.95
CA LEU A 151 -2.32 -13.41 7.32
C LEU A 151 -2.95 -12.74 6.11
N CYS A 152 -2.16 -12.06 5.27
CA CYS A 152 -2.67 -11.35 4.10
C CYS A 152 -3.19 -12.30 3.03
N ALA A 153 -2.53 -13.45 2.81
CA ALA A 153 -3.02 -14.47 1.89
C ALA A 153 -4.37 -15.04 2.37
N GLY A 154 -4.51 -15.30 3.67
CA GLY A 154 -5.76 -15.77 4.27
C GLY A 154 -6.89 -14.75 4.17
N ILE A 155 -6.62 -13.48 4.50
CA ILE A 155 -7.58 -12.38 4.34
C ILE A 155 -8.06 -12.26 2.89
N MET A 156 -7.14 -12.33 1.93
CA MET A 156 -7.46 -12.17 0.52
C MET A 156 -8.19 -13.38 -0.05
N PHE A 157 -7.79 -14.59 0.35
CA PHE A 157 -8.53 -15.79 0.00
C PHE A 157 -9.97 -15.71 0.52
N TRP A 158 -10.15 -15.36 1.80
CA TRP A 158 -11.47 -15.19 2.40
C TRP A 158 -12.29 -14.11 1.71
N SER A 159 -11.71 -12.92 1.51
CA SER A 159 -12.39 -11.80 0.85
C SER A 159 -12.88 -12.16 -0.55
N LEU A 160 -12.11 -12.92 -1.32
CA LEU A 160 -12.47 -13.29 -2.69
C LEU A 160 -13.37 -14.53 -2.76
N ALA A 161 -13.22 -15.48 -1.83
CA ALA A 161 -14.06 -16.67 -1.79
C ALA A 161 -15.50 -16.38 -1.35
N PHE A 162 -15.71 -15.30 -0.59
CA PHE A 162 -17.01 -14.87 -0.09
C PHE A 162 -17.52 -13.57 -0.75
N ASP A 163 -16.88 -13.14 -1.85
CA ASP A 163 -17.25 -11.94 -2.61
C ASP A 163 -17.44 -10.68 -1.75
N ILE A 164 -16.58 -10.51 -0.74
CA ILE A 164 -16.64 -9.38 0.19
C ILE A 164 -16.22 -8.10 -0.54
N PRO A 165 -17.14 -7.13 -0.74
CA PRO A 165 -16.81 -5.87 -1.40
C PRO A 165 -15.67 -5.17 -0.65
N HIS A 166 -14.68 -4.68 -1.38
CA HIS A 166 -13.52 -3.96 -0.83
C HIS A 166 -12.75 -4.67 0.32
N GLY A 167 -12.97 -5.97 0.56
CA GLY A 167 -12.33 -6.69 1.67
C GLY A 167 -10.79 -6.70 1.59
N TYR A 168 -10.24 -6.43 0.39
CA TYR A 168 -8.83 -6.19 0.18
C TYR A 168 -8.25 -5.00 0.99
N TRP A 169 -9.09 -4.06 1.44
CA TRP A 169 -8.68 -2.98 2.34
C TRP A 169 -8.15 -3.48 3.68
N ILE A 170 -8.63 -4.62 4.16
CA ILE A 170 -8.11 -5.25 5.38
C ILE A 170 -6.65 -5.62 5.17
N ALA A 171 -6.33 -6.34 4.08
CA ALA A 171 -4.97 -6.77 3.77
C ALA A 171 -4.04 -5.57 3.52
N VAL A 172 -4.48 -4.56 2.77
CA VAL A 172 -3.72 -3.32 2.57
C VAL A 172 -3.42 -2.63 3.91
N THR A 173 -4.39 -2.59 4.82
CA THR A 173 -4.20 -2.00 6.15
C THR A 173 -3.16 -2.78 6.96
N VAL A 174 -3.24 -4.11 6.97
CA VAL A 174 -2.25 -4.97 7.64
C VAL A 174 -0.83 -4.72 7.09
N LEU A 175 -0.67 -4.73 5.77
CA LEU A 175 0.62 -4.52 5.09
C LEU A 175 1.22 -3.14 5.41
N MET A 176 0.38 -2.11 5.49
CA MET A 176 0.83 -0.76 5.80
C MET A 176 1.11 -0.56 7.29
N ALA A 177 0.30 -1.16 8.17
CA ALA A 177 0.38 -1.00 9.61
C ALA A 177 1.50 -1.82 10.24
N LEU A 178 1.71 -3.06 9.76
CA LEU A 178 2.69 -3.97 10.32
C LEU A 178 4.06 -3.71 9.71
N ARG A 179 4.79 -2.77 10.29
CA ARG A 179 6.21 -2.54 9.97
C ARG A 179 7.11 -3.57 10.69
N PRO A 180 8.23 -3.98 10.08
CA PRO A 180 9.17 -4.92 10.70
C PRO A 180 9.80 -4.32 11.97
N LEU A 181 10.03 -3.00 11.99
CA LEU A 181 10.62 -2.29 13.12
C LEU A 181 9.54 -1.84 14.14
N PRO A 182 9.67 -2.19 15.44
CA PRO A 182 8.65 -1.91 16.45
C PRO A 182 8.34 -0.43 16.68
N ASN A 183 9.36 0.44 16.62
CA ASN A 183 9.22 1.88 16.82
C ASN A 183 8.33 2.53 15.73
N GLN A 184 8.51 2.13 14.47
CA GLN A 184 7.71 2.61 13.35
C GLN A 184 6.29 2.05 13.35
N ARG A 185 6.09 0.86 13.91
CA ARG A 185 4.79 0.16 13.96
C ARG A 185 3.75 0.93 14.77
N ARG A 186 4.11 1.43 15.96
CA ARG A 186 3.17 2.17 16.84
C ARG A 186 2.68 3.47 16.22
N GLU A 187 3.61 4.26 15.67
CA GLU A 187 3.27 5.52 15.00
C GLU A 187 2.36 5.28 13.79
N THR A 188 2.65 4.24 13.01
CA THR A 188 1.86 3.91 11.82
C THR A 188 0.45 3.40 12.20
N LEU A 189 0.33 2.53 13.20
CA LEU A 189 -0.96 2.01 13.69
C LEU A 189 -1.86 3.15 14.18
N ASN A 190 -1.34 4.02 15.05
CA ASN A 190 -2.11 5.14 15.58
C ASN A 190 -2.47 6.14 14.49
N GLY A 191 -1.52 6.44 13.59
CA GLY A 191 -1.75 7.34 12.47
C GLY A 191 -2.81 6.82 11.50
N ARG A 192 -2.84 5.50 11.24
CA ARG A 192 -3.86 4.85 10.40
C ARG A 192 -5.23 4.91 11.05
N LEU A 193 -5.34 4.53 12.32
CA LEU A 193 -6.61 4.53 13.04
C LEU A 193 -7.20 5.95 13.07
N ILE A 194 -6.48 6.88 13.68
CA ILE A 194 -6.96 8.25 13.90
C ILE A 194 -7.15 8.99 12.56
N GLY A 195 -6.20 8.84 11.64
CA GLY A 195 -6.28 9.49 10.33
C GLY A 195 -7.43 8.97 9.48
N THR A 196 -7.73 7.67 9.50
CA THR A 196 -8.90 7.14 8.78
C THR A 196 -10.21 7.54 9.43
N PHE A 197 -10.32 7.57 10.77
CA PHE A 197 -11.53 8.06 11.44
C PHE A 197 -11.80 9.54 11.14
N LEU A 198 -10.81 10.41 11.35
CA LEU A 198 -10.95 11.83 11.06
C LEU A 198 -11.17 12.09 9.56
N GLY A 199 -10.48 11.34 8.70
CA GLY A 199 -10.65 11.42 7.26
C GLY A 199 -12.04 10.98 6.78
N ALA A 200 -12.60 9.92 7.37
CA ALA A 200 -13.96 9.48 7.11
C ALA A 200 -14.99 10.55 7.50
N ILE A 201 -14.80 11.20 8.65
CA ILE A 201 -15.65 12.31 9.08
C ILE A 201 -15.57 13.48 8.09
N ILE A 202 -14.36 13.85 7.64
CA ILE A 202 -14.18 14.93 6.65
C ILE A 202 -14.89 14.59 5.33
N ALA A 203 -14.75 13.35 4.83
CA ALA A 203 -15.46 12.91 3.63
C ALA A 203 -16.97 13.01 3.79
N LEU A 204 -17.51 12.48 4.89
CA LEU A 204 -18.94 12.49 5.14
C LEU A 204 -19.49 13.92 5.23
N LEU A 205 -18.82 14.81 5.97
CA LEU A 205 -19.21 16.21 6.06
C LEU A 205 -19.14 16.91 4.69
N ALA A 206 -18.12 16.63 3.89
CA ALA A 206 -17.99 17.22 2.55
C ALA A 206 -19.12 16.74 1.63
N VAL A 207 -19.46 15.45 1.65
CA VAL A 207 -20.53 14.88 0.81
C VAL A 207 -21.92 15.36 1.24
N LEU A 208 -22.17 15.54 2.54
CA LEU A 208 -23.47 15.96 3.06
C LEU A 208 -23.74 17.46 2.93
N PHE A 209 -22.73 18.31 3.17
CA PHE A 209 -22.92 19.75 3.30
C PHE A 209 -22.43 20.56 2.09
N LEU A 210 -21.65 19.98 1.18
CA LEU A 210 -21.15 20.67 0.00
C LEU A 210 -21.82 20.16 -1.27
N PRO A 211 -22.00 21.04 -2.28
CA PRO A 211 -22.29 20.58 -3.63
C PRO A 211 -21.11 19.76 -4.17
N VAL A 212 -21.37 18.93 -5.20
CA VAL A 212 -20.38 18.01 -5.78
C VAL A 212 -19.05 18.70 -6.12
N TRP A 213 -19.09 19.89 -6.72
CA TRP A 213 -17.87 20.65 -7.05
C TRP A 213 -17.08 21.07 -5.80
N GLY A 214 -17.77 21.39 -4.70
CA GLY A 214 -17.13 21.74 -3.41
C GLY A 214 -16.46 20.53 -2.78
N ALA A 215 -17.12 19.36 -2.80
CA ALA A 215 -16.53 18.11 -2.35
C ALA A 215 -15.27 17.74 -3.18
N ILE A 216 -15.32 17.92 -4.52
CA ILE A 216 -14.16 17.72 -5.39
C ILE A 216 -12.99 18.63 -4.99
N ILE A 217 -13.24 19.90 -4.69
CA ILE A 217 -12.19 20.82 -4.22
C ILE A 217 -11.55 20.31 -2.93
N VAL A 218 -12.34 19.85 -1.96
CA VAL A 218 -11.82 19.23 -0.73
C VAL A 218 -10.95 18.02 -1.05
N ALA A 219 -11.40 17.12 -1.93
CA ALA A 219 -10.63 15.95 -2.35
C ALA A 219 -9.29 16.33 -3.00
N VAL A 220 -9.27 17.37 -3.85
CA VAL A 220 -8.05 17.89 -4.49
C VAL A 220 -7.09 18.52 -3.47
N LEU A 221 -7.60 19.26 -2.49
CA LEU A 221 -6.78 19.80 -1.40
C LEU A 221 -6.18 18.68 -0.54
N CYS A 222 -6.97 17.67 -0.22
CA CYS A 222 -6.51 16.47 0.46
C CYS A 222 -5.42 15.74 -0.36
N LEU A 223 -5.56 15.63 -1.68
CA LEU A 223 -4.50 15.10 -2.54
C LEU A 223 -3.20 15.93 -2.44
N PHE A 224 -3.30 17.25 -2.42
CA PHE A 224 -2.13 18.13 -2.26
C PHE A 224 -1.43 17.89 -0.91
N PHE A 225 -2.18 17.86 0.19
CA PHE A 225 -1.65 17.59 1.51
C PHE A 225 -1.05 16.18 1.63
N LEU A 226 -1.69 15.18 1.02
CA LEU A 226 -1.16 13.81 0.98
C LEU A 226 0.26 13.78 0.40
N VAL A 227 0.48 14.46 -0.73
CA VAL A 227 1.80 14.53 -1.36
C VAL A 227 2.80 15.24 -0.44
N TRP A 228 2.40 16.35 0.17
CA TRP A 228 3.27 17.10 1.09
C TRP A 228 3.69 16.25 2.30
N TYR A 229 2.74 15.64 2.99
CA TYR A 229 3.01 14.84 4.18
C TYR A 229 3.65 13.48 3.87
N SER A 230 3.50 12.96 2.64
CA SER A 230 4.25 11.79 2.17
C SER A 230 5.75 12.04 2.16
N MET A 231 6.19 13.29 1.93
CA MET A 231 7.62 13.64 1.95
C MET A 231 8.16 13.85 3.37
N GLY A 232 7.29 14.25 4.31
CA GLY A 232 7.66 14.52 5.70
C GLY A 232 7.52 13.34 6.67
N GLY A 233 7.06 12.16 6.21
CA GLY A 233 6.91 10.97 7.05
C GLY A 233 5.76 11.00 8.07
N ALA A 234 4.93 12.04 8.07
CA ALA A 234 3.82 12.20 9.01
C ALA A 234 2.64 11.27 8.68
N TYR A 235 2.69 10.01 9.13
CA TYR A 235 1.72 8.97 8.79
C TYR A 235 0.26 9.33 9.14
N LEU A 236 0.03 10.00 10.26
CA LEU A 236 -1.30 10.47 10.63
C LEU A 236 -1.87 11.42 9.59
N MET A 237 -1.07 12.41 9.18
CA MET A 237 -1.48 13.41 8.19
C MET A 237 -1.65 12.79 6.80
N GLN A 238 -0.83 11.80 6.44
CA GLN A 238 -1.02 11.02 5.21
C GLN A 238 -2.34 10.25 5.22
N ALA A 239 -2.65 9.54 6.30
CA ALA A 239 -3.91 8.78 6.41
C ALA A 239 -5.14 9.72 6.43
N LEU A 240 -5.02 10.86 7.12
CA LEU A 240 -6.04 11.91 7.18
C LEU A 240 -6.31 12.56 5.81
N ALA A 241 -5.29 12.69 4.97
CA ALA A 241 -5.43 13.27 3.64
C ALA A 241 -5.89 12.23 2.61
N LEU A 242 -5.40 10.99 2.70
CA LEU A 242 -5.73 9.91 1.75
C LEU A 242 -7.19 9.46 1.87
N THR A 243 -7.68 9.26 3.10
CA THR A 243 -9.01 8.70 3.34
C THR A 243 -10.14 9.55 2.74
N PRO A 244 -10.25 10.86 3.02
CA PRO A 244 -11.34 11.68 2.49
C PRO A 244 -11.25 11.83 0.98
N MET A 245 -10.03 11.98 0.45
CA MET A 245 -9.80 12.06 -0.99
C MET A 245 -10.33 10.81 -1.70
N LEU A 246 -10.01 9.61 -1.21
CA LEU A 246 -10.50 8.37 -1.81
C LEU A 246 -12.02 8.24 -1.73
N LEU A 247 -12.60 8.52 -0.56
CA LEU A 247 -14.03 8.34 -0.33
C LEU A 247 -14.86 9.31 -1.18
N ILE A 248 -14.48 10.59 -1.23
CA ILE A 248 -15.19 11.61 -2.02
C ILE A 248 -15.12 11.27 -3.51
N PHE A 249 -13.97 10.83 -4.02
CA PHE A 249 -13.87 10.43 -5.43
C PHE A 249 -14.65 9.15 -5.74
N ALA A 250 -14.71 8.22 -4.79
CA ALA A 250 -15.47 6.98 -4.97
C ALA A 250 -17.00 7.18 -4.85
N SER A 251 -17.44 8.28 -4.24
CA SER A 251 -18.86 8.61 -4.02
C SER A 251 -19.39 9.75 -4.89
N LEU A 252 -18.70 10.11 -5.98
CA LEU A 252 -19.03 11.29 -6.79
C LEU A 252 -20.51 11.30 -7.22
N GLY A 253 -21.30 12.18 -6.60
CA GLY A 253 -22.71 12.40 -6.91
C GLY A 253 -23.69 11.40 -6.27
N ASP A 254 -23.22 10.46 -5.47
CA ASP A 254 -24.02 9.41 -4.84
C ASP A 254 -23.75 9.35 -3.33
N ILE A 255 -24.69 9.91 -2.56
CA ILE A 255 -24.59 10.04 -1.10
C ILE A 255 -24.70 8.67 -0.42
N GLU A 256 -25.59 7.80 -0.89
CA GLU A 256 -25.80 6.47 -0.30
C GLU A 256 -24.54 5.62 -0.46
N ARG A 257 -23.99 5.59 -1.67
CA ARG A 257 -22.71 4.92 -1.94
C ARG A 257 -21.56 5.50 -1.12
N GLY A 258 -21.53 6.82 -0.91
CA GLY A 258 -20.52 7.46 -0.06
C GLY A 258 -20.59 7.02 1.40
N PHE A 259 -21.80 6.85 1.93
CA PHE A 259 -21.99 6.38 3.29
C PHE A 259 -21.56 4.91 3.45
N GLU A 260 -21.96 4.04 2.53
CA GLU A 260 -21.56 2.62 2.52
C GLU A 260 -20.04 2.46 2.47
N LEU A 261 -19.37 3.12 1.52
CA LEU A 261 -17.91 3.07 1.38
C LEU A 261 -17.19 3.60 2.61
N THR A 262 -17.75 4.63 3.27
CA THR A 262 -17.18 5.20 4.48
C THR A 262 -17.22 4.20 5.64
N ILE A 263 -18.37 3.53 5.83
CA ILE A 263 -18.53 2.49 6.86
C ILE A 263 -17.60 1.32 6.58
N GLU A 264 -17.60 0.79 5.36
CA GLU A 264 -16.71 -0.30 4.95
C GLU A 264 -15.25 0.06 5.23
N ARG A 265 -14.84 1.29 4.90
CA ARG A 265 -13.47 1.74 5.10
C ARG A 265 -13.08 1.76 6.57
N VAL A 266 -13.95 2.27 7.44
CA VAL A 266 -13.71 2.31 8.89
C VAL A 266 -13.66 0.89 9.45
N VAL A 267 -14.63 0.04 9.14
CA VAL A 267 -14.72 -1.33 9.64
C VAL A 267 -13.51 -2.16 9.20
N PHE A 268 -13.15 -2.16 7.92
CA PHE A 268 -11.99 -2.89 7.43
C PHE A 268 -10.66 -2.35 7.96
N THR A 269 -10.56 -1.04 8.23
CA THR A 269 -9.38 -0.47 8.88
C THR A 269 -9.24 -0.95 10.32
N VAL A 270 -10.33 -0.99 11.08
CA VAL A 270 -10.34 -1.52 12.46
C VAL A 270 -9.96 -3.00 12.46
N ILE A 271 -10.59 -3.83 11.61
CA ILE A 271 -10.27 -5.26 11.49
C ILE A 271 -8.80 -5.46 11.12
N GLY A 272 -8.28 -4.72 10.13
CA GLY A 272 -6.89 -4.81 9.70
C GLY A 272 -5.91 -4.41 10.82
N ILE A 273 -6.23 -3.37 11.58
CA ILE A 273 -5.41 -2.93 12.73
C ILE A 273 -5.42 -3.98 13.85
N VAL A 274 -6.59 -4.53 14.19
CA VAL A 274 -6.70 -5.60 15.19
C VAL A 274 -5.88 -6.81 14.77
N ALA A 275 -6.02 -7.27 13.52
CA ALA A 275 -5.25 -8.39 12.99
C ALA A 275 -3.73 -8.12 13.03
N ALA A 276 -3.30 -6.90 12.67
CA ALA A 276 -1.91 -6.50 12.74
C ALA A 276 -1.39 -6.50 14.19
N VAL A 277 -2.17 -6.00 15.16
CA VAL A 277 -1.80 -6.01 16.58
C VAL A 277 -1.69 -7.45 17.11
N LEU A 278 -2.63 -8.33 16.77
CA LEU A 278 -2.57 -9.73 17.19
C LEU A 278 -1.30 -10.43 16.69
N ILE A 279 -0.98 -10.30 15.40
CA ILE A 279 0.26 -10.86 14.85
C ILE A 279 1.50 -10.21 15.48
N ALA A 280 1.48 -8.90 15.72
CA ALA A 280 2.56 -8.22 16.42
C ALA A 280 2.81 -8.78 17.82
N LEU A 281 1.75 -9.11 18.57
CA LEU A 281 1.84 -9.71 19.90
C LEU A 281 2.38 -11.15 19.83
N VAL A 282 1.93 -11.95 18.86
CA VAL A 282 2.45 -13.31 18.64
C VAL A 282 3.95 -13.29 18.36
N LEU A 283 4.40 -12.41 17.47
CA LEU A 283 5.82 -12.27 17.15
C LEU A 283 6.65 -11.84 18.37
N ARG A 284 6.18 -10.85 19.14
CA ARG A 284 6.85 -10.40 20.37
C ARG A 284 6.89 -11.49 21.44
N HIS A 285 5.83 -12.28 21.57
CA HIS A 285 5.78 -13.39 22.52
C HIS A 285 6.84 -14.46 22.17
N TRP A 286 7.01 -14.78 20.89
CA TRP A 286 8.06 -15.69 20.44
C TRP A 286 9.46 -15.15 20.66
N GLU A 287 9.69 -13.84 20.46
CA GLU A 287 10.96 -13.18 20.80
C GLU A 287 11.26 -13.30 22.29
N SER A 288 10.31 -12.92 23.17
CA SER A 288 10.51 -12.94 24.63
C SER A 288 10.79 -14.33 25.21
N ARG A 289 10.11 -15.37 24.70
CA ARG A 289 10.35 -16.76 25.15
C ARG A 289 11.75 -17.27 24.79
N ARG A 290 12.38 -16.68 23.77
CA ARG A 290 13.72 -17.08 23.35
C ARG A 290 14.79 -16.40 24.17
N GLU A 291 14.62 -15.11 24.45
CA GLU A 291 15.50 -14.38 25.37
C GLU A 291 15.57 -15.10 26.72
N ALA A 292 14.42 -15.50 27.26
CA ALA A 292 14.33 -16.28 28.49
C ALA A 292 14.89 -17.71 28.42
N ALA A 293 15.17 -18.24 27.21
CA ALA A 293 15.75 -19.57 27.01
C ALA A 293 17.25 -19.52 26.65
N SER A 294 17.78 -18.32 26.38
CA SER A 294 19.21 -18.08 26.14
C SER A 294 19.97 -17.61 27.37
N ASP A 295 19.25 -17.19 28.41
CA ASP A 295 19.76 -16.88 29.76
C ASP A 295 19.78 -18.12 30.65
#